data_AF-A0A9D9N2T2-F1
#
_entry.id   AF-A0A9D9N2T2-F1
#
_cell.length_a   1.000
_cell.length_b   1.000
_cell.length_c   1.000
_cell.angle_alpha   90.00
_cell.angle_beta   90.00
_cell.angle_gamma   90.00
#
_symmetry.space_group_name_H-M   'P 1'
#
loop_
_entity.id
_entity.type
_entity.pdbx_description
1 polymer ?
#
loop_
_entity_poly.entity_id
_entity_poly.type
_entity_poly.pdbx_seq_one_letter_code
_entity_poly.pdbx_strand_id
1 'polypeptide(L)'
;MTDLFVKSFRKIVNVYSWILLIIFIILGGVIGYQVGNIISYDEEVCFMAAVLGAVIGGVLGFISETLVFAPMIILFELNDKVSKIDEKLSGIENKDKTN
;
A
#
# COMPACT_ATOMS: atom_id res chain seq x y z
N MET A 1 19.29 15.26 -2.69
CA MET A 1 17.84 15.51 -2.48
C MET A 1 17.00 14.24 -2.69
N THR A 2 17.32 13.41 -3.69
CA THR A 2 16.60 12.18 -4.03
C THR A 2 16.53 11.14 -2.89
N ASP A 3 17.59 10.96 -2.11
CA ASP A 3 17.60 9.96 -1.02
C ASP A 3 16.64 10.31 0.14
N LEU A 4 16.49 11.60 0.44
CA LEU A 4 15.55 12.13 1.44
C LEU A 4 14.10 12.04 0.95
N PHE A 5 13.90 12.21 -0.36
CA PHE A 5 12.60 12.07 -1.02
C PHE A 5 12.14 10.61 -1.03
N VAL A 6 13.01 9.66 -1.37
CA VAL A 6 12.71 8.22 -1.35
C VAL A 6 12.40 7.73 0.07
N LYS A 7 13.15 8.18 1.08
CA LYS A 7 12.86 7.88 2.49
C LYS A 7 11.50 8.43 2.93
N SER A 8 11.18 9.65 2.53
CA SER A 8 9.90 10.28 2.85
C SER A 8 8.74 9.58 2.15
N PHE A 9 8.90 9.24 0.87
CA PHE A 9 7.93 8.49 0.08
C PHE A 9 7.66 7.11 0.67
N ARG A 10 8.70 6.35 1.03
CA ARG A 10 8.56 5.06 1.70
C ARG A 10 7.78 5.19 3.02
N LYS A 11 8.03 6.26 3.79
CA LYS A 11 7.31 6.51 5.04
C LYS A 11 5.84 6.84 4.80
N ILE A 12 5.53 7.67 3.80
CA ILE A 12 4.15 8.01 3.41
C ILE A 12 3.42 6.76 2.94
N VAL A 13 4.02 5.99 2.05
CA VAL A 13 3.46 4.72 1.55
C VAL A 13 3.15 3.78 2.70
N ASN A 14 4.11 3.56 3.61
CA ASN A 14 3.91 2.68 4.77
C ASN A 14 2.73 3.18 5.64
N VAL A 15 2.65 4.48 5.94
CA VAL A 15 1.52 5.04 6.70
C VAL A 15 0.18 4.82 5.98
N TYR A 16 0.14 5.02 4.66
CA TYR A 16 -1.05 4.73 3.85
C TYR A 16 -1.44 3.25 3.89
N SER A 17 -0.46 2.34 3.87
CA SER A 17 -0.70 0.90 3.97
C SER A 17 -1.37 0.52 5.30
N TRP A 18 -0.87 1.06 6.42
CA TRP A 18 -1.51 0.87 7.73
C TRP A 18 -2.94 1.43 7.78
N ILE A 19 -3.17 2.60 7.19
CA ILE A 19 -4.51 3.19 7.12
C ILE A 19 -5.45 2.28 6.32
N LEU A 20 -5.02 1.80 5.16
CA LEU A 20 -5.80 0.88 4.32
C LEU A 20 -6.10 -0.42 5.07
N LEU A 21 -5.12 -1.02 5.74
CA LEU A 21 -5.30 -2.23 6.53
C LEU A 21 -6.38 -2.05 7.60
N ILE A 22 -6.34 -0.94 8.35
CA ILE A 22 -7.34 -0.61 9.37
C ILE A 22 -8.74 -0.45 8.74
N ILE A 23 -8.84 0.25 7.61
CA ILE A 23 -10.11 0.45 6.90
C ILE A 23 -10.72 -0.90 6.51
N PHE A 24 -9.92 -1.82 5.96
CA PHE A 24 -10.38 -3.15 5.58
C PHE A 24 -10.82 -4.00 6.77
N ILE A 25 -10.12 -3.92 7.90
CA ILE A 25 -10.51 -4.61 9.15
C ILE A 25 -11.87 -4.08 9.64
N ILE A 26 -12.05 -2.75 9.68
CA ILE A 26 -13.30 -2.13 10.13
C ILE A 26 -14.45 -2.49 9.19
N LEU A 27 -14.25 -2.36 7.87
CA LEU A 27 -15.26 -2.73 6.88
C LEU A 27 -15.64 -4.20 6.99
N GLY A 28 -14.64 -5.09 7.10
CA GLY A 28 -14.85 -6.51 7.30
C GLY A 28 -15.67 -6.79 8.57
N GLY A 29 -15.34 -6.12 9.68
CA GLY A 29 -16.07 -6.26 10.94
C GLY A 29 -17.53 -5.80 10.86
N VAL A 30 -17.78 -4.65 10.24
CA VAL A 30 -19.14 -4.12 10.05
C VAL A 30 -19.98 -5.04 9.17
N ILE A 31 -19.42 -5.50 8.04
CA ILE A 31 -20.10 -6.44 7.14
C ILE A 31 -20.35 -7.77 7.87
N GLY A 32 -19.35 -8.29 8.60
CA GLY A 32 -19.46 -9.50 9.39
C GLY A 32 -20.58 -9.42 10.44
N TYR A 33 -20.68 -8.29 11.15
CA TYR A 33 -21.76 -8.05 12.11
C TYR A 33 -23.14 -8.03 11.43
N GLN A 34 -23.27 -7.34 10.30
CA GLN A 34 -24.54 -7.30 9.56
C GLN A 34 -24.96 -8.68 9.05
N VAL A 35 -24.02 -9.46 8.53
CA VAL A 35 -24.27 -10.85 8.10
C VAL A 35 -24.66 -11.71 9.30
N GLY A 36 -23.98 -11.56 10.43
CA GLY A 36 -24.33 -12.21 11.69
C GLY A 36 -25.77 -11.91 12.09
N ASN A 37 -26.16 -10.64 12.09
CA ASN A 37 -27.52 -10.19 12.43
C ASN A 37 -28.60 -10.67 11.45
N ILE A 38 -28.25 -10.92 10.18
CA ILE A 38 -29.16 -11.53 9.19
C ILE A 38 -29.35 -13.03 9.47
N ILE A 39 -28.28 -13.72 9.89
CA ILE A 39 -28.29 -15.17 10.13
C ILE A 39 -28.93 -15.50 11.49
N SER A 40 -28.63 -14.69 12.52
CA SER A 40 -29.11 -14.86 13.87
C SER A 40 -29.19 -13.51 14.58
N TYR A 41 -30.30 -13.26 15.30
CA TYR A 41 -30.43 -12.09 16.17
C TYR A 41 -29.69 -12.26 17.51
N ASP A 42 -28.96 -13.35 17.67
CA ASP A 42 -28.12 -13.60 18.84
C ASP A 42 -26.85 -12.75 18.79
N GLU A 43 -26.62 -11.96 19.85
CA GLU A 43 -25.45 -11.08 19.98
C GLU A 43 -24.13 -11.86 19.93
N GLU A 44 -24.07 -13.09 20.46
CA GLU A 44 -22.84 -13.89 20.45
C GLU A 44 -22.47 -14.31 19.03
N VAL A 45 -23.47 -14.69 18.22
CA VAL A 45 -23.28 -15.06 16.81
C VAL A 45 -22.91 -13.83 15.98
N CYS A 46 -23.54 -12.69 16.24
CA CYS A 46 -23.22 -11.42 15.59
C CYS A 46 -21.78 -10.99 15.88
N PHE A 47 -21.34 -11.11 17.13
CA PHE A 47 -19.98 -10.79 17.53
C PHE A 47 -18.95 -11.72 16.87
N MET A 48 -19.18 -13.03 16.89
CA MET A 48 -18.32 -14.00 16.19
C MET A 48 -18.22 -13.72 14.69
N ALA A 49 -19.36 -13.43 14.05
CA ALA A 49 -19.40 -13.09 12.63
C ALA A 49 -18.66 -11.77 12.32
N ALA A 50 -18.74 -10.77 13.21
CA ALA A 50 -17.98 -9.53 13.10
C ALA A 50 -16.47 -9.79 13.23
N VAL A 51 -16.03 -10.62 14.18
CA VAL A 51 -14.62 -10.98 14.35
C VAL A 51 -14.10 -11.70 13.10
N LEU A 52 -14.84 -12.67 12.58
CA LEU A 52 -14.49 -13.38 11.35
C LEU A 52 -14.41 -12.42 10.15
N GLY A 53 -15.39 -11.53 10.02
CA GLY A 53 -15.39 -10.50 8.99
C GLY A 53 -14.18 -9.58 9.09
N ALA A 54 -13.80 -9.15 10.29
CA ALA A 54 -12.63 -8.31 10.53
C ALA A 54 -11.32 -9.03 10.17
N VAL A 55 -11.21 -10.33 10.46
CA VAL A 55 -10.05 -11.16 10.06
C VAL A 55 -9.96 -11.27 8.54
N ILE A 56 -11.08 -11.58 7.86
CA ILE A 56 -11.12 -11.66 6.39
C ILE A 56 -10.76 -10.31 5.77
N GLY A 57 -11.33 -9.22 6.29
CA GLY A 57 -11.00 -7.85 5.90
C GLY A 57 -9.51 -7.57 6.05
N GLY A 58 -8.92 -7.87 7.21
CA GLY A 58 -7.50 -7.69 7.46
C GLY A 58 -6.60 -8.46 6.48
N VAL A 59 -6.95 -9.70 6.14
CA VAL A 59 -6.21 -10.50 5.14
C VAL A 59 -6.30 -9.86 3.76
N LEU A 60 -7.48 -9.40 3.34
CA LEU A 60 -7.65 -8.71 2.05
C LEU A 60 -6.87 -7.39 2.02
N GLY A 61 -6.89 -6.63 3.11
CA GLY A 61 -6.09 -5.42 3.28
C GLY A 61 -4.58 -5.71 3.13
N PHE A 62 -4.08 -6.75 3.79
CA PHE A 62 -2.68 -7.17 3.71
C PHE A 62 -2.27 -7.63 2.30
N ILE A 63 -3.13 -8.38 1.61
CA ILE A 63 -2.90 -8.79 0.22
C ILE A 63 -2.83 -7.55 -0.69
N SER A 64 -3.77 -6.61 -0.52
CA SER A 64 -3.77 -5.36 -1.30
C SER A 64 -2.49 -4.55 -1.08
N GLU A 65 -1.98 -4.51 0.16
CA GLU A 65 -0.74 -3.84 0.48
C GLU A 65 0.44 -4.48 -0.24
N THR A 66 0.54 -5.80 -0.16
CA THR A 66 1.63 -6.58 -0.76
C THR A 66 1.63 -6.45 -2.28
N LEU A 67 0.47 -6.43 -2.93
CA LEU A 67 0.35 -6.36 -4.39
C LEU A 67 0.53 -4.95 -4.95
N VAL A 68 0.15 -3.90 -4.23
CA VAL A 68 0.18 -2.54 -4.76
C VAL A 68 1.43 -1.78 -4.31
N PHE A 69 1.73 -1.81 -3.01
CA PHE A 69 2.77 -0.95 -2.46
C PHE A 69 4.17 -1.52 -2.64
N ALA A 70 4.36 -2.84 -2.54
CA ALA A 70 5.67 -3.44 -2.76
C ALA A 70 6.20 -3.20 -4.19
N PRO A 71 5.41 -3.40 -5.27
CA PRO A 71 5.87 -3.09 -6.62
C PRO A 71 6.05 -1.60 -6.88
N MET A 72 5.22 -0.74 -6.27
CA MET A 72 5.31 0.71 -6.42
C MET A 72 6.65 1.26 -5.90
N ILE A 73 7.14 0.73 -4.77
CA ILE A 73 8.45 1.12 -4.23
C ILE A 73 9.58 0.72 -5.20
N ILE A 74 9.50 -0.48 -5.77
CA ILE A 74 10.51 -1.00 -6.72
C ILE A 74 10.51 -0.18 -8.01
N LEU A 75 9.32 0.11 -8.56
CA LEU A 75 9.16 0.94 -9.76
C LEU A 75 9.72 2.34 -9.55
N PHE A 76 9.49 2.93 -8.37
CA PHE A 76 10.03 4.25 -8.05
C PHE A 76 11.56 4.23 -7.99
N GLU A 77 12.15 3.20 -7.38
CA GLU A 77 13.61 3.05 -7.30
C GLU A 77 14.25 2.81 -8.68
N LEU A 78 13.58 2.03 -9.55
CA LEU A 78 14.01 1.83 -10.93
C LEU A 78 13.95 3.12 -11.73
N ASN A 79 12.86 3.89 -11.61
CA ASN A 79 12.71 5.16 -12.31
C ASN A 79 13.80 6.18 -11.90
N ASP A 80 14.13 6.25 -10.61
CA ASP A 80 15.22 7.11 -10.11
C ASP A 80 16.60 6.68 -10.64
N LYS A 81 16.83 5.36 -10.81
CA LYS A 81 18.06 4.85 -11.44
C LYS A 81 18.14 5.20 -12.93
N VAL A 82 17.02 5.07 -13.65
CA VAL A 82 16.94 5.43 -15.08
C VAL A 82 17.17 6.92 -15.27
N SER A 83 16.53 7.79 -14.48
CA SER A 83 16.68 9.24 -14.63
C SER A 83 18.13 9.70 -14.41
N LYS A 84 18.85 9.10 -13.45
CA LYS A 84 20.26 9.39 -13.20
C LYS A 84 21.19 8.94 -14.33
N ILE A 85 20.82 7.89 -15.06
CA ILE A 85 21.58 7.44 -16.24
C ILE A 85 21.37 8.42 -17.39
N ASP A 86 20.14 8.86 -17.61
CA ASP A 86 19.77 9.82 -18.65
C ASP A 86 20.44 11.19 -18.45
N GLU A 87 20.51 11.65 -17.19
CA GLU A 87 21.21 12.88 -16.81
C GLU A 87 22.73 12.79 -17.07
N LYS A 88 23.33 11.61 -16.88
CA LYS A 88 24.75 11.38 -17.22
C LYS A 88 24.99 11.34 -18.72
N LEU A 89 24.09 10.71 -19.49
CA LEU A 89 24.18 10.61 -20.95
C LEU A 89 24.04 11.99 -21.61
N SER A 90 23.05 12.78 -21.20
CA SER A 90 22.86 14.15 -21.68
C SER A 90 24.01 15.10 -21.29
N GLY A 91 24.66 14.87 -20.14
CA GLY A 91 25.88 15.58 -19.75
C GLY A 91 27.11 15.24 -20.60
N ILE A 92 27.21 14.00 -21.11
CA ILE A 92 28.28 13.58 -22.02
C ILE A 92 28.07 14.17 -23.41
N GLU A 93 26.84 14.13 -23.93
CA GLU A 93 26.51 14.65 -25.26
C GLU A 93 26.74 16.17 -25.38
N ASN A 94 26.57 16.93 -24.28
CA ASN A 94 26.88 18.36 -24.26
C ASN A 94 28.39 18.65 -24.22
N LYS A 95 29.21 17.78 -23.61
CA LYS A 95 30.66 17.97 -23.60
C LYS A 95 31.29 17.78 -24.97
N ASP A 96 30.78 16.83 -25.76
CA ASP A 96 31.26 16.58 -27.12
C ASP A 96 30.88 17.68 -28.13
N LYS A 97 29.86 18.49 -27.86
CA LYS A 97 29.46 19.62 -28.72
C LYS A 97 30.25 20.92 -28.44
N THR A 98 31.05 20.95 -27.37
CA THR A 98 31.85 22.13 -26.96
C THR A 98 33.35 21.99 -27.23
N ASN A 99 33.81 20.87 -27.79
CA ASN A 99 35.15 20.69 -28.34
C ASN A 99 35.12 20.75 -29.87
#